data_AF-R7Y578-F1
#
_entry.id   AF-R7Y578-F1
#
_cell.length_a   1.000
_cell.length_b   1.000
_cell.length_c   1.000
_cell.angle_alpha   90.00
_cell.angle_beta   90.00
_cell.angle_gamma   90.00
#
_symmetry.space_group_name_H-M   'P 1'
#
loop_
_entity.id
_entity.type
_entity.pdbx_description
1 polymer ?
#
loop_
_entity_poly.entity_id
_entity_poly.type
_entity_poly.pdbx_seq_one_letter_code
_entity_poly.pdbx_strand_id
1 'polypeptide(L)'
;MEVPLMKDLFVRLAVAVTGVGIGLAMAASPAAAASSARVSLATPAPNTVVSTIVSLKNSDQLCYVSFYGPAAHQSPRVRMVPHGTSAIRTTGLPSGRYSAYLNCGALQVSKQNLTVTGKSSGTPTSALVAPERGSSLSSVLDLFGSS
;
A
#
# COMPACT_ATOMS: atom_id res chain seq x y z
N MET A 1 -68.25 7.61 2.86
CA MET A 1 -67.66 6.64 1.94
C MET A 1 -66.56 5.92 2.69
N GLU A 2 -66.77 4.61 2.81
CA GLU A 2 -65.94 3.50 3.28
C GLU A 2 -64.96 3.64 4.46
N VAL A 3 -65.05 2.60 5.29
CA VAL A 3 -64.42 2.31 6.57
C VAL A 3 -63.49 1.08 6.33
N PRO A 4 -62.79 0.53 7.33
CA PRO A 4 -61.39 0.68 7.72
C PRO A 4 -60.59 -0.62 7.43
N LEU A 5 -59.91 -1.20 8.45
CA LEU A 5 -59.35 -2.57 8.58
C LEU A 5 -57.87 -2.71 8.15
N MET A 6 -56.96 -2.88 9.13
CA MET A 6 -56.49 -4.17 9.70
C MET A 6 -55.55 -4.90 8.74
N LYS A 7 -54.53 -5.65 9.14
CA LYS A 7 -54.14 -6.32 10.38
C LYS A 7 -52.71 -6.80 10.10
N ASP A 8 -51.77 -6.68 11.02
CA ASP A 8 -51.25 -7.85 11.75
C ASP A 8 -51.39 -9.19 11.02
N LEU A 9 -50.27 -9.75 10.55
CA LEU A 9 -49.87 -11.16 10.66
C LEU A 9 -48.65 -11.36 9.74
N PHE A 10 -47.46 -11.62 10.28
CA PHE A 10 -46.96 -12.96 10.60
C PHE A 10 -46.78 -13.89 9.39
N VAL A 11 -45.73 -14.72 9.50
CA VAL A 11 -45.48 -15.97 8.75
C VAL A 11 -44.70 -15.75 7.43
N ARG A 12 -43.36 -15.92 7.37
CA ARG A 12 -42.59 -17.18 7.40
C ARG A 12 -43.17 -18.31 6.54
N LEU A 13 -42.96 -18.28 5.23
CA LEU A 13 -42.95 -19.46 4.33
C LEU A 13 -42.65 -18.97 2.91
N ALA A 14 -41.97 -19.65 2.02
CA ALA A 14 -40.99 -20.72 2.07
C ALA A 14 -40.29 -20.64 0.70
N VAL A 15 -39.09 -21.18 0.66
CA VAL A 15 -38.30 -21.42 -0.54
C VAL A 15 -39.14 -22.14 -1.60
N ALA A 16 -39.16 -21.60 -2.81
CA ALA A 16 -39.42 -22.36 -4.03
C ALA A 16 -38.31 -22.05 -5.04
N VAL A 17 -37.29 -22.90 -5.00
CA VAL A 17 -36.31 -23.07 -6.07
C VAL A 17 -37.05 -23.67 -7.26
N THR A 18 -37.20 -22.90 -8.34
CA THR A 18 -37.18 -23.37 -9.73
C THR A 18 -37.37 -22.16 -10.65
N GLY A 19 -36.25 -21.52 -10.97
CA GLY A 19 -36.21 -20.49 -12.00
C GLY A 19 -34.81 -20.48 -12.57
N VAL A 20 -34.61 -21.20 -13.67
CA VAL A 20 -33.44 -21.08 -14.53
C VAL A 20 -33.44 -19.66 -15.07
N GLY A 21 -32.82 -18.76 -14.32
CA GLY A 21 -32.61 -17.37 -14.66
C GLY A 21 -31.17 -17.05 -14.29
N ILE A 22 -30.32 -17.05 -15.30
CA ILE A 22 -28.89 -16.72 -15.21
C ILE A 22 -28.80 -15.22 -14.90
N GLY A 23 -29.05 -14.83 -13.66
CA GLY A 23 -28.68 -13.53 -13.14
C GLY A 23 -27.23 -13.62 -12.69
N LEU A 24 -26.30 -13.33 -13.59
CA LEU A 24 -24.92 -13.07 -13.19
C LEU A 24 -24.95 -11.95 -12.15
N ALA A 25 -24.79 -12.32 -10.87
CA ALA A 25 -24.35 -11.38 -9.86
C ALA A 25 -22.98 -10.90 -10.33
N MET A 26 -22.98 -9.77 -11.05
CA MET A 26 -21.79 -8.95 -11.19
C MET A 26 -21.47 -8.45 -9.78
N ALA A 27 -20.76 -9.28 -9.02
CA ALA A 27 -19.84 -8.79 -8.03
C ALA A 27 -18.91 -7.87 -8.82
N ALA A 28 -19.27 -6.58 -8.88
CA ALA A 28 -18.36 -5.53 -9.25
C ALA A 28 -17.27 -5.56 -8.18
N SER A 29 -16.31 -6.47 -8.40
CA SER A 29 -14.98 -6.33 -7.86
C SER A 29 -14.60 -4.90 -8.21
N PRO A 30 -14.18 -4.05 -7.24
CA PRO A 30 -13.68 -2.74 -7.60
C PRO A 30 -12.64 -2.99 -8.67
N ALA A 31 -12.93 -2.54 -9.90
CA ALA A 31 -12.00 -2.61 -11.01
C ALA A 31 -10.73 -2.02 -10.45
N ALA A 32 -9.71 -2.85 -10.25
CA ALA A 32 -8.45 -2.45 -9.66
C ALA A 32 -7.97 -1.27 -10.49
N ALA A 33 -8.20 -0.05 -9.99
CA ALA A 33 -7.90 1.16 -10.72
C ALA A 33 -6.45 1.02 -11.14
N ALA A 34 -6.20 0.98 -12.45
CA ALA A 34 -4.90 0.61 -13.00
C ALA A 34 -3.83 1.43 -12.27
N SER A 35 -3.10 0.75 -11.38
CA SER A 35 -2.31 1.38 -10.33
C SER A 35 -1.33 2.37 -10.96
N SER A 36 -1.46 3.66 -10.60
CA SER A 36 -0.55 4.71 -11.07
C SER A 36 0.87 4.55 -10.52
N ALA A 37 1.06 3.69 -9.52
CA ALA A 37 2.34 3.37 -8.92
C ALA A 37 2.38 1.90 -8.44
N ARG A 38 3.57 1.32 -8.29
CA ARG A 38 3.79 0.04 -7.63
C ARG A 38 4.72 0.23 -6.45
N VAL A 39 4.55 -0.60 -5.41
CA VAL A 39 5.50 -0.68 -4.29
C VAL A 39 6.22 -2.02 -4.34
N SER A 40 7.48 -2.03 -3.93
CA SER A 40 8.25 -3.24 -3.61
C SER A 40 8.84 -3.05 -2.22
N LEU A 41 8.77 -4.10 -1.40
CA LEU A 41 9.22 -4.07 -0.01
C LEU A 41 10.38 -5.04 0.17
N ALA A 42 11.45 -4.57 0.80
CA ALA A 42 12.59 -5.38 1.17
C ALA A 42 12.92 -5.20 2.65
N THR A 43 13.38 -6.25 3.32
CA THR A 43 13.87 -6.21 4.71
C THR A 43 15.38 -6.48 4.73
N PRO A 44 16.22 -5.48 4.38
CA PRO A 44 17.66 -5.70 4.20
C PRO A 44 18.41 -5.90 5.54
N ALA A 45 17.80 -5.51 6.66
CA ALA A 45 18.39 -5.63 7.98
C ALA A 45 17.30 -5.84 9.05
N PRO A 46 17.65 -6.34 10.25
CA PRO A 46 16.72 -6.44 11.36
C PRO A 46 16.02 -5.10 11.64
N ASN A 47 14.73 -5.16 11.96
CA ASN A 47 13.87 -4.01 12.26
C ASN A 47 13.85 -2.92 11.16
N THR A 48 14.25 -3.27 9.93
CA THR A 48 14.39 -2.33 8.82
C THR A 48 13.62 -2.80 7.60
N VAL A 49 12.82 -1.92 7.02
CA VAL A 49 12.07 -2.13 5.77
C VAL A 49 12.43 -1.01 4.81
N VAL A 50 12.78 -1.35 3.58
CA VAL A 50 12.92 -0.40 2.47
C VAL A 50 11.73 -0.59 1.55
N SER A 51 11.00 0.50 1.33
CA SER A 51 9.85 0.55 0.43
C SER A 51 10.21 1.34 -0.80
N THR A 52 10.28 0.67 -1.95
CA THR A 52 10.56 1.27 -3.24
C THR A 52 9.25 1.49 -3.98
N ILE A 53 8.91 2.74 -4.25
CA ILE A 53 7.71 3.14 -4.97
C ILE A 53 8.13 3.54 -6.38
N VAL A 54 7.54 2.90 -7.39
CA VAL A 54 7.80 3.15 -8.81
C VAL A 54 6.55 3.76 -9.41
N SER A 55 6.69 4.96 -9.99
CA SER A 55 5.60 5.62 -10.72
C SER A 55 5.45 5.00 -12.10
N LEU A 56 4.25 4.51 -12.44
CA LEU A 56 3.96 3.86 -13.73
C LEU A 56 3.32 4.80 -14.75
N LYS A 57 2.87 5.98 -14.31
CA LYS A 57 2.21 6.98 -15.16
C LYS A 57 2.83 8.36 -14.89
N ASN A 58 2.56 9.31 -15.77
CA ASN A 58 2.81 10.73 -15.51
C ASN A 58 1.85 11.22 -14.42
N SER A 59 2.18 10.95 -13.15
CA SER A 59 1.35 11.30 -12.01
C SER A 59 2.18 11.95 -10.91
N ASP A 60 1.84 13.20 -10.59
CA ASP A 60 2.40 14.02 -9.52
C ASP A 60 1.67 13.79 -8.17
N GLN A 61 1.35 12.53 -7.86
CA GLN A 61 0.62 12.19 -6.65
C GLN A 61 1.52 12.09 -5.43
N LEU A 62 1.00 12.52 -4.28
CA LEU A 62 1.60 12.23 -2.98
C LEU A 62 1.24 10.80 -2.57
N CYS A 63 2.28 9.98 -2.39
CA CYS A 63 2.16 8.60 -1.97
C CYS A 63 2.83 8.38 -0.62
N TYR A 64 2.31 7.45 0.17
CA TYR A 64 2.92 7.01 1.41
C TYR A 64 2.64 5.52 1.64
N VAL A 65 3.49 4.88 2.44
CA VAL A 65 3.35 3.48 2.81
C VAL A 65 2.86 3.39 4.24
N SER A 66 1.79 2.63 4.46
CA SER A 66 1.25 2.34 5.79
C SER A 66 1.54 0.90 6.16
N PHE A 67 2.11 0.68 7.33
CA PHE A 67 2.37 -0.64 7.89
C PHE A 67 1.35 -0.92 8.99
N TYR A 68 0.62 -2.04 8.86
CA TYR A 68 -0.31 -2.52 9.87
C TYR A 68 0.18 -3.86 10.41
N GLY A 69 0.36 -3.96 11.72
CA GLY A 69 0.92 -5.13 12.39
C GLY A 69 1.12 -4.83 13.88
N PRO A 70 2.12 -5.45 14.54
CA PRO A 70 2.42 -5.24 15.95
C PRO A 70 2.57 -3.77 16.37
N ALA A 71 3.14 -2.94 15.50
CA ALA A 71 3.16 -1.49 15.66
C ALA A 71 2.76 -0.80 14.36
N ALA A 72 1.56 -0.19 14.34
CA ALA A 72 1.10 0.55 13.18
C ALA A 72 2.00 1.77 12.93
N HIS A 73 2.40 1.98 11.68
CA HIS A 73 3.27 3.09 11.29
C HIS A 73 2.93 3.61 9.90
N GLN A 74 3.04 4.93 9.70
CA GLN A 74 2.88 5.56 8.41
C GLN A 74 4.17 6.28 8.03
N SER A 75 4.63 6.04 6.81
CA SER A 75 5.78 6.74 6.26
C SER A 75 5.45 8.21 5.97
N PRO A 76 6.46 9.09 5.84
CA PRO A 76 6.24 10.41 5.27
C PRO A 76 5.67 10.29 3.85
N ARG A 77 4.91 11.32 3.46
CA ARG A 77 4.39 11.44 2.11
C ARG A 77 5.50 11.85 1.17
N VAL A 78 5.55 11.20 0.02
CA VAL A 78 6.53 11.41 -1.04
C VAL A 78 5.80 11.80 -2.31
N ARG A 79 6.25 12.88 -2.94
CA ARG A 79 5.75 13.27 -4.27
C ARG A 79 6.37 12.33 -5.30
N MET A 80 5.53 11.61 -6.03
CA MET A 80 5.98 10.80 -7.15
C MET A 80 6.45 11.70 -8.28
N VAL A 81 7.65 11.42 -8.78
CA VAL A 81 8.14 12.00 -10.02
C VAL A 81 7.59 11.13 -11.18
N PRO A 82 7.10 11.73 -12.27
CA PRO A 82 6.71 10.99 -13.48
C PRO A 82 7.79 10.01 -13.92
N HIS A 83 7.43 8.73 -14.10
CA HIS A 83 8.37 7.64 -14.41
C HIS A 83 9.56 7.49 -13.44
N GLY A 84 9.47 8.12 -12.28
CA GLY A 84 10.50 8.11 -11.25
C GLY A 84 10.36 6.95 -10.28
N THR A 85 11.43 6.74 -9.53
CA THR A 85 11.46 5.82 -8.39
C THR A 85 11.78 6.62 -7.14
N SER A 86 11.11 6.29 -6.04
CA SER A 86 11.42 6.84 -4.72
C SER A 86 11.52 5.71 -3.72
N ALA A 87 12.51 5.74 -2.85
CA ALA A 87 12.67 4.76 -1.80
C ALA A 87 12.46 5.40 -0.43
N ILE A 88 11.79 4.68 0.46
CA ILE A 88 11.56 5.08 1.84
C ILE A 88 12.13 4.00 2.73
N ARG A 89 13.08 4.36 3.58
CA ARG A 89 13.64 3.46 4.58
C ARG A 89 12.93 3.69 5.90
N THR A 90 12.34 2.63 6.43
CA THR A 90 11.73 2.58 7.76
C THR A 90 12.59 1.72 8.66
N THR A 91 13.09 2.27 9.74
CA THR A 91 13.90 1.58 10.76
C THR A 91 13.13 1.51 12.07
N GLY A 92 13.57 0.63 12.99
CA GLY A 92 12.95 0.48 14.30
C GLY A 92 11.55 -0.14 14.25
N LEU A 93 11.15 -0.75 13.13
CA LEU A 93 9.87 -1.47 13.05
C LEU A 93 9.99 -2.76 13.88
N PRO A 94 9.16 -2.98 14.93
CA PRO A 94 9.21 -4.19 15.73
C PRO A 94 9.06 -5.46 14.89
N SER A 95 9.69 -6.55 15.29
CA SER A 95 9.57 -7.82 14.58
C SER A 95 8.14 -8.37 14.60
N GLY A 96 7.76 -9.02 13.51
CA GLY A 96 6.44 -9.59 13.33
C GLY A 96 5.93 -9.48 11.89
N ARG A 97 4.68 -9.88 11.69
CA ARG A 97 4.01 -9.86 10.39
C ARG A 97 3.29 -8.55 10.19
N TYR A 98 3.49 -7.92 9.04
CA TYR A 98 2.85 -6.65 8.67
C TYR A 98 2.12 -6.79 7.34
N SER A 99 0.96 -6.14 7.23
CA SER A 99 0.36 -5.76 5.96
C SER A 99 0.76 -4.33 5.66
N ALA A 100 1.54 -4.14 4.60
CA ALA A 100 1.92 -2.85 4.08
C ALA A 100 1.01 -2.45 2.94
N TYR A 101 0.62 -1.18 2.91
CA TYR A 101 -0.25 -0.61 1.89
C TYR A 101 0.39 0.62 1.27
N LEU A 102 0.46 0.64 -0.06
CA LEU A 102 0.77 1.86 -0.80
C LEU A 102 -0.51 2.67 -0.98
N ASN A 103 -0.53 3.88 -0.47
CA ASN A 103 -1.65 4.81 -0.62
C ASN A 103 -1.16 6.02 -1.43
N CYS A 104 -1.86 6.33 -2.52
CA CYS A 104 -1.57 7.49 -3.37
C CYS A 104 -2.86 8.29 -3.55
N GLY A 105 -2.89 9.53 -3.07
CA GLY A 105 -4.12 10.32 -3.01
C GLY A 105 -5.20 9.61 -2.18
N ALA A 106 -6.42 9.48 -2.73
CA ALA A 106 -7.56 8.81 -2.08
C ALA A 106 -7.63 7.29 -2.35
N LEU A 107 -6.67 6.72 -3.11
CA LEU A 107 -6.70 5.34 -3.55
C LEU A 107 -5.65 4.50 -2.81
N GLN A 108 -6.10 3.36 -2.30
CA GLN A 108 -5.21 2.28 -1.88
C GLN A 108 -4.79 1.50 -3.13
N VAL A 109 -3.51 1.57 -3.45
CA VAL A 109 -2.97 1.13 -4.74
C VAL A 109 -2.47 -0.31 -4.68
N SER A 110 -1.92 -0.73 -3.54
CA SER A 110 -1.36 -2.07 -3.39
C SER A 110 -1.33 -2.51 -1.94
N LYS A 111 -1.53 -3.81 -1.71
CA LYS A 111 -1.32 -4.49 -0.44
C LYS A 111 -0.20 -5.52 -0.59
N GLN A 112 0.77 -5.50 0.31
CA GLN A 112 1.82 -6.51 0.42
C GLN A 112 1.96 -6.97 1.86
N ASN A 113 2.14 -8.28 2.05
CA ASN A 113 2.45 -8.81 3.37
C ASN A 113 3.96 -8.99 3.48
N LEU A 114 4.54 -8.55 4.60
CA LEU A 114 5.96 -8.71 4.88
C LEU A 114 6.17 -9.22 6.31
N THR A 115 7.28 -9.91 6.54
CA THR A 115 7.70 -10.32 7.88
C THR A 115 8.97 -9.57 8.25
N VAL A 116 8.92 -8.78 9.32
CA VAL A 116 10.09 -8.10 9.86
C VAL A 116 10.74 -8.98 10.90
N THR A 117 12.04 -9.19 10.76
CA THR A 117 12.88 -9.90 11.73
C THR A 117 13.59 -8.90 12.65
N GLY A 118 14.05 -9.35 13.82
CA GLY A 118 14.76 -8.49 14.80
C GLY A 118 14.07 -8.42 16.15
N LYS A 119 14.25 -7.30 16.85
CA LYS A 119 13.70 -7.07 18.20
C LYS A 119 12.18 -6.87 18.16
N SER A 120 11.47 -7.38 19.16
CA SER A 120 10.02 -7.20 19.32
C SER A 120 9.63 -5.81 19.82
N SER A 121 10.61 -4.97 20.16
CA SER A 121 10.43 -3.58 20.57
C SER A 121 11.20 -2.63 19.65
N GLY A 122 10.68 -1.43 19.49
CA GLY A 122 11.26 -0.40 18.64
C GLY A 122 10.27 0.74 18.42
N THR A 123 10.80 1.91 18.05
CA THR A 123 9.98 3.05 17.61
C THR A 123 10.22 3.25 16.11
N PRO A 124 9.21 2.98 15.27
CA PRO A 124 9.31 3.14 13.82
C PRO A 124 9.73 4.58 13.45
N THR A 125 10.76 4.70 12.63
CA THR A 125 11.18 5.98 12.05
C THR A 125 11.36 5.80 10.55
N SER A 126 10.83 6.72 9.75
CA SER A 126 10.94 6.65 8.30
C SER A 126 11.65 7.86 7.73
N ALA A 127 12.53 7.63 6.76
CA ALA A 127 13.20 8.65 5.99
C ALA A 127 13.14 8.33 4.50
N LEU A 128 13.05 9.38 3.69
CA LEU A 128 13.29 9.29 2.26
C LEU A 128 14.74 8.85 2.03
N VAL A 129 14.93 7.77 1.29
CA VAL A 129 16.22 7.43 0.73
C VAL A 129 16.37 8.32 -0.49
N ALA A 130 17.33 9.24 -0.46
CA ALA A 130 17.68 9.99 -1.65
C ALA A 130 17.89 8.98 -2.80
N PRO A 131 17.38 9.24 -4.02
CA PRO A 131 17.83 8.44 -5.14
C PRO A 131 19.36 8.50 -5.10
N GLU A 132 20.03 7.35 -5.19
CA GLU A 132 21.46 7.36 -5.44
C GLU A 132 21.62 8.14 -6.75
N ARG A 133 21.88 9.45 -6.65
CA ARG A 133 22.59 10.16 -7.71
C ARG A 133 23.87 9.38 -7.74
N GLY A 134 23.97 8.46 -8.71
CA GLY A 134 25.10 7.56 -8.86
C GLY A 134 26.33 8.39 -8.56
N SER A 135 27.03 8.01 -7.49
CA SER A 135 28.18 8.73 -6.97
C SER A 135 28.99 9.17 -8.16
N SER A 136 28.93 10.46 -8.45
CA SER A 136 29.63 11.04 -9.57
C SER A 136 31.07 10.62 -9.43
N LEU A 137 31.70 10.29 -10.55
CA LEU A 137 33.08 9.85 -10.74
C LEU A 137 34.14 10.84 -10.18
N SER A 138 33.75 11.77 -9.31
CA SER A 138 34.53 12.83 -8.69
C SER A 138 35.57 12.31 -7.69
N SER A 139 35.39 11.13 -7.08
CA SER A 139 36.38 10.61 -6.13
C SER A 139 37.51 9.79 -6.76
N VAL A 140 37.47 9.50 -8.07
CA VAL A 140 38.54 8.74 -8.75
C VAL A 140 39.58 9.66 -9.39
N LEU A 141 39.23 10.93 -9.64
CA LEU A 141 40.14 11.90 -10.28
C LEU A 141 41.02 12.69 -9.31
N ASP A 142 40.82 12.58 -7.98
CA ASP A 142 41.75 13.12 -6.97
C ASP A 142 42.90 12.15 -6.63
N LEU A 143 42.89 10.91 -7.13
CA LEU A 143 43.99 9.95 -6.94
C LEU A 143 45.00 9.92 -8.11
N PHE A 144 44.66 10.58 -9.23
CA PHE A 144 45.47 10.64 -10.45
C PHE A 144 45.67 12.08 -10.93
N GLY A 145 45.97 12.98 -9.99
CA GLY A 145 46.59 14.27 -10.24
C GLY A 145 47.48 14.59 -9.05
N SER A 146 48.74 14.96 -9.17
CA SER A 146 49.56 15.29 -10.32
C SER A 146 51.00 15.15 -9.87
N SER A 147 51.86 14.76 -10.81
CA SER A 147 53.29 15.12 -10.89
C SER A 147 54.25 14.57 -9.82
#